data_AF-A0A251X3U8-F1
#
_entry.id   AF-A0A251X3U8-F1
#
_cell.length_a   1.000
_cell.length_b   1.000
_cell.length_c   1.000
_cell.angle_alpha   90.00
_cell.angle_beta   90.00
_cell.angle_gamma   90.00
#
_symmetry.space_group_name_H-M   'P 1'
#
loop_
_entity.id
_entity.type
_entity.pdbx_description
1 polymer ?
#
loop_
_entity_poly.entity_id
_entity_poly.type
_entity_poly.pdbx_seq_one_letter_code
_entity_poly.pdbx_strand_id
1 'polypeptide(L)'
;MQLLVDIPERYLLETSRDEWVERFKLYTALLMFQSGKLSAGAACEFAGVDRYTFLAACKQHRIDVIDYDAAELAIEFEQLKNHRT
;
A
#
# COMPACT_ATOMS: atom_id res chain seq x y z
N MET A 1 -20.93 5.51 2.17
CA MET A 1 -20.72 6.38 3.34
C MET A 1 -20.00 7.65 2.90
N GLN A 2 -20.26 8.80 3.50
CA GLN A 2 -19.58 10.06 3.18
C GLN A 2 -18.76 10.53 4.40
N LEU A 3 -17.53 10.96 4.18
CA LEU A 3 -16.64 11.54 5.19
C LEU A 3 -16.41 13.01 4.83
N LEU A 4 -16.62 13.92 5.78
CA LEU A 4 -16.33 15.34 5.59
C LEU A 4 -14.99 15.67 6.26
N VAL A 5 -14.05 16.20 5.48
CA VAL A 5 -12.70 16.57 5.93
C VAL A 5 -12.53 18.06 5.64
N ASP A 6 -12.22 18.83 6.68
CA ASP A 6 -11.91 20.24 6.55
C ASP A 6 -10.42 20.41 6.23
N ILE A 7 -10.12 20.97 5.05
CA ILE A 7 -8.75 21.16 4.55
C ILE A 7 -8.53 22.67 4.37
N PRO A 8 -7.51 23.27 5.01
CA PRO A 8 -7.22 24.68 4.83
C PRO A 8 -6.88 25.02 3.37
N GLU A 9 -7.54 26.03 2.81
CA GLU A 9 -7.45 26.40 1.38
C GLU A 9 -6.02 26.63 0.89
N ARG A 10 -5.13 27.12 1.76
CA ARG A 10 -3.70 27.32 1.45
C ARG A 10 -2.97 26.06 0.97
N TYR A 11 -3.52 24.87 1.24
CA TYR A 11 -2.95 23.61 0.78
C TYR A 11 -3.58 23.10 -0.53
N LEU A 12 -4.69 23.67 -0.99
CA LEU A 12 -5.42 23.25 -2.20
C LEU A 12 -4.85 23.85 -3.50
N LEU A 13 -3.59 24.25 -3.51
CA LEU A 13 -2.97 24.93 -4.66
C LEU A 13 -2.84 23.97 -5.86
N GLU A 14 -3.36 24.40 -7.00
CA GLU A 14 -3.14 23.80 -8.33
C GLU A 14 -3.63 22.35 -8.53
N THR A 15 -4.49 21.82 -7.66
CA THR A 15 -5.03 20.44 -7.75
C THR A 15 -6.55 20.46 -7.60
N SER A 16 -7.25 19.71 -8.44
CA SER A 16 -8.71 19.57 -8.39
C SER A 16 -9.17 18.81 -7.15
N ARG A 17 -10.45 18.98 -6.77
CA ARG A 17 -11.06 18.24 -5.66
C ARG A 17 -10.97 16.72 -5.85
N ASP A 18 -11.17 16.24 -7.07
CA ASP A 18 -11.21 14.80 -7.36
C ASP A 18 -9.83 14.18 -7.19
N GLU A 19 -8.78 14.83 -7.68
CA GLU A 19 -7.39 14.41 -7.47
C GLU A 19 -7.03 14.35 -5.97
N TRP A 20 -7.55 15.29 -5.17
CA TRP A 20 -7.39 15.23 -3.72
C TRP A 20 -8.07 14.01 -3.11
N VAL A 21 -9.33 13.75 -3.49
CA VAL A 21 -10.09 12.60 -2.99
C VAL A 21 -9.37 11.31 -3.35
N GLU A 22 -8.95 11.14 -4.60
CA GLU A 22 -8.20 9.97 -5.06
C GLU A 22 -6.91 9.78 -4.26
N ARG A 23 -6.14 10.85 -4.06
CA ARG A 23 -4.89 10.81 -3.28
C ARG A 23 -5.13 10.46 -1.81
N PHE A 24 -6.17 11.02 -1.18
CA PHE A 24 -6.54 10.69 0.19
C PHE A 24 -6.92 9.21 0.32
N LYS A 25 -7.71 8.69 -0.62
CA LYS A 25 -8.12 7.29 -0.64
C LYS A 25 -6.91 6.37 -0.79
N LEU A 26 -6.02 6.66 -1.74
CA LEU A 26 -4.80 5.88 -1.95
C LEU A 26 -3.89 5.88 -0.72
N TYR A 27 -3.58 7.05 -0.16
CA TYR A 27 -2.66 7.14 0.98
C TYR A 27 -3.24 6.49 2.24
N THR A 28 -4.53 6.63 2.47
CA THR A 28 -5.20 5.95 3.58
C THR A 28 -5.18 4.43 3.38
N ALA A 29 -5.45 3.94 2.16
CA ALA A 29 -5.37 2.52 1.84
C ALA A 29 -3.97 1.95 2.08
N LEU A 30 -2.93 2.65 1.63
CA LEU A 30 -1.53 2.27 1.84
C LEU A 30 -1.19 2.16 3.32
N LEU A 31 -1.55 3.16 4.13
CA LEU A 31 -1.27 3.15 5.57
C LEU A 31 -2.06 2.05 6.30
N MET A 32 -3.32 1.84 5.92
CA MET A 32 -4.16 0.79 6.51
C MET A 32 -3.69 -0.62 6.11
N PHE A 33 -3.19 -0.79 4.90
CA PHE A 33 -2.55 -2.04 4.47
C PHE A 33 -1.26 -2.29 5.26
N GLN A 34 -0.36 -1.30 5.32
CA GLN A 34 0.92 -1.40 6.05
C GLN A 34 0.70 -1.72 7.54
N SER A 35 -0.36 -1.18 8.15
CA SER A 35 -0.71 -1.45 9.55
C SER A 35 -1.53 -2.72 9.77
N GLY A 36 -1.73 -3.54 8.72
CA GLY A 36 -2.49 -4.80 8.78
C GLY A 36 -3.99 -4.63 8.99
N LYS A 37 -4.54 -3.42 8.85
CA LYS A 37 -5.97 -3.12 9.00
C LYS A 37 -6.78 -3.47 7.75
N LEU A 38 -6.15 -3.44 6.58
CA LEU A 38 -6.75 -3.88 5.33
C LEU A 38 -5.88 -4.96 4.69
N SER A 39 -6.53 -5.94 4.06
CA SER A 39 -5.85 -6.81 3.10
C SER A 39 -5.52 -6.02 1.82
N ALA A 40 -4.60 -6.53 1.00
CA ALA A 40 -4.28 -5.89 -0.29
C ALA A 40 -5.52 -5.71 -1.17
N GLY A 41 -6.43 -6.69 -1.19
CA GLY A 41 -7.68 -6.61 -1.96
C GLY A 41 -8.63 -5.52 -1.45
N ALA A 42 -8.83 -5.46 -0.13
CA ALA A 42 -9.66 -4.42 0.48
C ALA A 42 -9.05 -3.02 0.32
N ALA A 43 -7.73 -2.91 0.34
CA ALA A 43 -7.02 -1.67 0.09
C ALA A 43 -7.17 -1.20 -1.38
N CYS A 44 -7.16 -2.12 -2.36
CA CYS A 44 -7.44 -1.81 -3.76
C CYS A 44 -8.87 -1.26 -3.93
N GLU A 45 -9.86 -1.96 -3.36
CA GLU A 45 -11.27 -1.52 -3.39
C GLU A 45 -11.44 -0.14 -2.72
N PHE A 46 -10.83 0.06 -1.54
CA PHE A 46 -10.87 1.33 -0.84
C PHE A 46 -10.26 2.46 -1.67
N ALA A 47 -9.06 2.26 -2.22
CA ALA A 47 -8.40 3.25 -3.05
C ALA A 47 -9.17 3.50 -4.36
N GLY A 48 -9.92 2.52 -4.86
CA GLY A 48 -10.59 2.57 -6.16
C GLY A 48 -9.63 2.35 -7.32
N VAL A 49 -8.58 1.55 -7.11
CA VAL A 49 -7.55 1.25 -8.13
C VAL A 49 -7.42 -0.25 -8.32
N ASP A 50 -6.91 -0.67 -9.48
CA ASP A 50 -6.62 -2.08 -9.72
C ASP A 50 -5.39 -2.57 -8.93
N ARG A 51 -5.21 -3.89 -8.90
CA ARG A 51 -4.14 -4.55 -8.15
C ARG A 51 -2.74 -4.09 -8.58
N TYR A 52 -2.47 -3.92 -9.87
CA TYR A 52 -1.13 -3.55 -10.35
C TYR A 52 -0.81 -2.10 -9.97
N THR A 53 -1.79 -1.20 -10.10
CA THR A 53 -1.65 0.19 -9.68
C THR A 53 -1.38 0.29 -8.17
N PHE A 54 -2.11 -0.47 -7.35
CA PHE A 54 -1.87 -0.49 -5.90
C PHE A 54 -0.48 -1.03 -5.53
N LEU A 55 -0.03 -2.11 -6.16
CA LEU A 55 1.30 -2.68 -5.93
C LEU A 55 2.43 -1.74 -6.35
N ALA A 56 2.25 -1.02 -7.46
CA ALA A 56 3.19 0.01 -7.91
C ALA A 56 3.28 1.15 -6.87
N ALA A 57 2.15 1.57 -6.30
CA ALA A 57 2.12 2.56 -5.23
C ALA A 57 2.81 2.03 -3.95
N CYS A 58 2.57 0.78 -3.55
CA CYS A 58 3.28 0.18 -2.41
C CYS A 58 4.80 0.23 -2.60
N LYS A 59 5.28 -0.13 -3.80
CA LYS A 59 6.71 -0.03 -4.15
C LYS A 59 7.22 1.41 -4.09
N GLN A 60 6.49 2.37 -4.65
CA GLN A 60 6.86 3.79 -4.63
C GLN A 60 6.98 4.33 -3.19
N HIS A 61 6.11 3.86 -2.29
CA HIS A 61 6.06 4.27 -0.89
C HIS A 61 6.86 3.37 0.06
N ARG A 62 7.62 2.38 -0.46
CA ARG A 62 8.44 1.42 0.30
C ARG A 62 7.63 0.64 1.34
N ILE A 63 6.44 0.21 0.96
CA ILE A 63 5.59 -0.67 1.75
C ILE A 63 5.79 -2.09 1.25
N ASP A 64 6.26 -2.97 2.13
CA ASP A 64 6.44 -4.38 1.82
C ASP A 64 5.08 -5.03 1.62
N VAL A 65 4.88 -5.59 0.43
CA VAL A 65 3.64 -6.30 0.05
C VAL A 65 3.70 -7.76 0.49
N ILE A 66 4.92 -8.29 0.57
CA ILE A 66 5.19 -9.66 0.97
C ILE A 66 5.93 -9.56 2.29
N ASP A 67 5.27 -9.98 3.35
CA ASP A 67 5.89 -10.14 4.66
C ASP A 67 6.63 -11.48 4.64
N TYR A 68 7.88 -11.45 4.17
CA TYR A 68 8.79 -12.58 4.29
C TYR A 68 9.70 -12.30 5.48
N ASP A 69 9.63 -13.15 6.50
CA ASP A 69 10.60 -13.08 7.59
C ASP A 69 11.99 -13.36 7.00
N ALA A 70 12.91 -12.41 7.17
CA ALA A 70 14.28 -12.56 6.71
C ALA A 70 14.97 -13.79 7.32
N ALA A 71 14.59 -14.19 8.54
CA ALA A 71 15.09 -15.41 9.16
C ALA A 71 14.54 -16.67 8.47
N GLU A 72 13.23 -16.72 8.16
CA GLU A 72 12.65 -17.83 7.39
C GLU A 72 13.27 -17.90 5.99
N LEU A 73 13.41 -16.76 5.30
CA LEU A 73 14.04 -16.70 3.99
C LEU A 73 15.48 -17.23 4.02
N ALA A 74 16.25 -16.89 5.06
CA ALA A 74 17.62 -17.38 5.24
C ALA A 74 17.67 -18.90 5.47
N ILE A 75 16.74 -19.43 6.26
CA ILE A 75 16.62 -20.87 6.52
C ILE A 75 16.29 -21.62 5.22
N GLU A 76 15.31 -21.14 4.45
CA GLU A 76 14.97 -21.73 3.15
C GLU A 76 16.17 -21.70 2.19
N PHE A 77 16.92 -20.60 2.16
CA PHE A 77 18.09 -20.46 1.29
C PHE A 77 19.21 -21.45 1.65
N GLU A 78 19.46 -21.67 2.95
CA GLU A 78 20.44 -22.66 3.42
C GLU A 78 19.99 -24.09 3.14
N GLN A 79 18.69 -24.39 3.28
CA GLN A 79 18.14 -25.70 2.90
C GLN A 79 18.35 -25.97 1.40
N LEU A 80 18.12 -24.99 0.52
CA LEU A 80 18.32 -25.15 -0.92
C LEU A 80 19.79 -25.40 -1.31
N LYS A 81 20.75 -24.80 -0.60
CA LYS A 81 22.19 -25.06 -0.82
C LYS A 81 22.56 -26.51 -0.49
N ASN A 82 22.01 -27.05 0.60
CA ASN A 82 22.34 -28.38 1.11
C ASN A 82 21.72 -29.53 0.29
N HIS A 83 20.68 -29.27 -0.50
CA HIS A 83 20.04 -30.28 -1.37
C HIS A 83 20.69 -30.41 -2.77
N ARG A 84 21.81 -29.72 -3.02
CA ARG A 84 22.55 -29.75 -4.30
C ARG A 84 23.85 -30.57 -4.29
N THR A 85 24.09 -31.36 -3.24
CA THR A 85 25.18 -32.36 -3.12
C THR A 85 24.60 -33.75 -2.97
#